data_AF-A0A924FHX7-F1
#
_entry.id   AF-A0A924FHX7-F1
#
_cell.length_a   1.000
_cell.length_b   1.000
_cell.length_c   1.000
_cell.angle_alpha   90.00
_cell.angle_beta   90.00
_cell.angle_gamma   90.00
#
_symmetry.space_group_name_H-M   'P 1'
#
loop_
_entity.id
_entity.type
_entity.pdbx_description
1 polymer ?
#
loop_
_entity_poly.entity_id
_entity_poly.type
_entity_poly.pdbx_seq_one_letter_code
_entity_poly.pdbx_strand_id
1 'polypeptide(L)' 'MDAIQIQNQPGRYVISIDKEEVSQEFMLGLLERIQLERLARNVDFNESILALGEELNAGWWQQNKHRFIKE' A
#
# COMPACT_ATOMS: atom_id res chain seq x y z
N MET A 1 -5.21 -32.13 -8.53
CA MET A 1 -6.15 -31.10 -9.00
C MET A 1 -5.52 -29.78 -8.58
N ASP A 2 -5.36 -28.82 -9.49
CA ASP A 2 -4.50 -27.65 -9.25
C ASP A 2 -4.97 -26.79 -8.08
N ALA A 3 -4.07 -26.55 -7.13
CA ALA A 3 -4.31 -25.85 -5.86
C ALA A 3 -4.75 -24.38 -6.04
N ILE A 4 -4.52 -23.81 -7.23
CA ILE A 4 -4.93 -22.46 -7.60
C ILE A 4 -5.45 -22.50 -9.04
N GLN A 5 -6.66 -22.01 -9.25
CA GLN A 5 -7.26 -21.84 -10.57
C GLN A 5 -7.55 -20.36 -10.81
N ILE A 6 -7.15 -19.86 -11.98
CA ILE A 6 -7.39 -18.48 -12.39
C ILE A 6 -8.20 -18.50 -13.68
N GLN A 7 -9.37 -17.88 -13.65
CA GLN A 7 -10.21 -17.68 -14.82
C GLN A 7 -10.20 -16.21 -15.19
N ASN A 8 -9.84 -15.92 -16.44
CA ASN A 8 -9.90 -14.57 -17.00
C ASN A 8 -11.25 -14.39 -17.70
N GLN A 9 -12.08 -13.50 -17.16
CA GLN A 9 -13.37 -13.13 -17.75
C GLN A 9 -13.36 -11.66 -18.17
N PRO A 10 -14.23 -11.23 -19.10
CA PRO A 10 -14.35 -9.83 -19.46
C PRO A 10 -14.63 -8.96 -18.23
N GLY A 11 -13.67 -8.11 -17.85
CA GLY A 11 -13.79 -7.17 -16.72
C GLY A 11 -13.48 -7.74 -15.33
N ARG A 12 -13.10 -9.02 -15.18
CA ARG A 12 -12.73 -9.58 -13.88
C ARG A 12 -11.84 -10.81 -13.96
N TYR A 13 -10.99 -10.97 -12.96
CA TYR A 13 -10.31 -12.24 -12.68
C TYR A 13 -11.09 -12.99 -11.60
N VAL A 14 -11.34 -14.28 -11.81
CA VAL A 14 -11.88 -15.18 -10.79
C VAL A 14 -10.74 -16.10 -10.36
N ILE A 15 -10.34 -15.98 -9.10
CA ILE A 15 -9.28 -16.79 -8.50
C ILE A 15 -9.95 -17.76 -7.52
N SER A 16 -9.75 -19.05 -7.72
CA SER A 16 -10.19 -20.12 -6.82
C SER A 16 -8.97 -20.77 -6.19
N ILE A 17 -8.94 -20.81 -4.86
CA ILE A 17 -7.81 -21.32 -4.07
C ILE A 17 -8.37 -22.37 -3.12
N ASP A 18 -7.73 -23.53 -3.05
CA ASP A 18 -8.08 -24.52 -2.05
C ASP A 18 -7.63 -24.04 -0.65
N LYS A 19 -8.57 -24.03 0.30
CA LYS A 19 -8.33 -23.56 1.67
C LYS A 19 -7.42 -24.50 2.46
N GLU A 20 -7.30 -25.76 2.06
CA GLU A 20 -6.44 -26.75 2.72
C GLU A 20 -4.96 -26.54 2.35
N GLU A 21 -4.69 -25.80 1.27
CA GLU A 21 -3.35 -25.56 0.73
C GLU A 21 -2.80 -24.18 1.09
N VAL A 22 -3.65 -23.27 1.58
CA VAL A 22 -3.28 -21.88 1.87
C VAL A 22 -3.80 -21.44 3.22
N SER A 23 -2.92 -20.90 4.06
CA SER A 23 -3.32 -20.43 5.39
C SER A 23 -4.19 -19.18 5.31
N GLN A 24 -5.03 -19.02 6.32
CA GLN A 24 -5.91 -17.86 6.44
C GLN A 24 -5.13 -16.54 6.52
N GLU A 25 -3.98 -16.54 7.21
CA GLU A 25 -3.10 -15.37 7.35
C GLU A 25 -2.55 -14.92 6.00
N PHE A 26 -2.15 -15.87 5.15
CA PHE A 26 -1.69 -15.55 3.80
C PHE A 26 -2.81 -14.92 2.97
N MET A 27 -4.03 -15.48 3.04
CA MET A 27 -5.18 -14.94 2.32
C MET A 27 -5.56 -13.52 2.76
N LEU A 28 -5.48 -13.24 4.06
CA LEU A 28 -5.70 -11.89 4.59
C LEU A 28 -4.64 -10.91 4.06
N GLY A 29 -3.37 -11.27 4.09
CA GLY A 29 -2.30 -10.43 3.56
C GLY A 29 -2.42 -10.17 2.05
N LEU A 30 -2.90 -11.17 1.29
CA LEU A 30 -3.17 -11.01 -0.14
C LEU A 30 -4.31 -9.99 -0.38
N LEU A 31 -5.40 -10.07 0.40
CA LEU A 31 -6.52 -9.14 0.29
C LEU A 31 -6.10 -7.70 0.64
N GLU A 32 -5.32 -7.53 1.72
CA GLU A 32 -4.79 -6.22 2.11
C GLU A 32 -3.91 -5.62 1.00
N ARG A 33 -3.06 -6.43 0.37
CA ARG A 33 -2.19 -5.97 -0.71
C ARG A 33 -2.97 -5.54 -1.95
N ILE A 34 -4.01 -6.28 -2.34
CA ILE A 34 -4.90 -5.89 -3.45
C ILE A 34 -5.61 -4.58 -3.15
N GLN A 35 -6.09 -4.39 -1.91
CA GLN A 35 -6.71 -3.14 -1.48
C GLN A 35 -5.71 -1.99 -1.50
N LEU A 36 -4.49 -2.21 -1.01
CA LEU A 36 -3.40 -1.23 -1.03
C LEU A 36 -3.06 -0.84 -2.47
N GLU A 37 -2.93 -1.78 -3.40
CA GLU A 37 -2.66 -1.48 -4.81
C GLU A 37 -3.80 -0.70 -5.48
N ARG A 38 -5.04 -0.94 -5.08
CA ARG A 38 -6.19 -0.15 -5.55
C ARG A 38 -6.13 1.27 -4.99
N LEU A 39 -5.82 1.41 -3.70
CA LEU A 39 -5.65 2.72 -3.06
C LEU A 39 -4.47 3.48 -3.67
N ALA A 40 -3.32 2.81 -3.87
CA ALA A 40 -2.13 3.42 -4.46
C ALA A 40 -2.32 3.80 -5.94
N ARG A 41 -3.18 3.10 -6.69
CA ARG A 41 -3.58 3.55 -8.04
C ARG A 41 -4.54 4.74 -8.03
N ASN A 42 -5.37 4.85 -7.00
CA ASN A 42 -6.32 5.95 -6.85
C ASN A 42 -5.71 7.19 -6.17
N VAL A 43 -4.67 6.98 -5.37
CA VAL A 43 -3.80 8.04 -4.86
C VAL A 43 -2.83 8.31 -5.99
N ASP A 44 -3.17 9.28 -6.82
CA ASP A 44 -2.23 9.92 -7.72
C ASP A 44 -1.14 10.54 -6.82
N PHE A 45 -0.11 9.76 -6.49
CA PHE A 45 1.09 10.20 -5.76
C PHE A 45 1.88 11.12 -6.71
N ASN A 46 1.27 12.25 -7.03
CA ASN A 46 1.88 13.39 -7.67
C ASN A 46 3.07 13.84 -6.79
N GLU A 47 4.12 14.38 -7.42
CA GLU A 47 5.24 15.08 -6.76
C GLU A 47 4.76 16.02 -5.64
N SER A 48 3.52 16.50 -5.69
CA SER A 48 2.85 17.27 -4.64
C SER A 48 2.81 16.59 -3.26
N ILE A 49 2.73 15.26 -3.16
CA ILE A 49 2.81 14.55 -1.86
C ILE A 49 4.24 14.57 -1.33
N LEU A 50 5.23 14.46 -2.23
CA LEU A 50 6.63 14.60 -1.86
C LEU A 50 6.91 16.02 -1.36
N ALA A 51 6.42 17.02 -2.09
CA ALA A 51 6.51 18.44 -1.73
C ALA A 51 5.81 18.73 -0.39
N LEU A 52 4.65 18.12 -0.13
CA LEU A 52 3.96 18.25 1.16
C LEU A 52 4.79 17.64 2.31
N GLY A 53 5.44 16.50 2.07
CA GLY A 53 6.34 15.88 3.04
C GLY A 53 7.58 16.73 3.34
N GLU A 54 8.16 17.35 2.31
CA GLU A 54 9.28 18.28 2.44
C GLU A 54 8.87 19.56 3.19
N GLU A 55 7.69 20.11 2.90
CA GLU A 55 7.17 21.32 3.55
C GLU A 55 6.87 21.06 5.04
N LEU A 56 6.27 19.91 5.38
CA LEU A 56 6.04 19.51 6.77
C LEU A 56 7.35 19.32 7.54
N ASN A 57 8.35 18.67 6.94
CA ASN A 57 9.66 18.49 7.57
C ASN A 57 10.40 19.83 7.74
N ALA A 58 10.37 20.70 6.72
CA ALA A 58 10.99 22.03 6.78
C ALA A 58 10.33 22.90 7.86
N GLY A 59 8.99 22.92 7.92
CA GLY A 59 8.23 23.64 8.93
C GLY A 59 8.50 23.13 10.34
N TRP A 60 8.52 21.80 10.52
CA TRP A 60 8.86 21.18 11.79
C TRP A 60 10.28 21.52 12.24
N TRP A 61 11.25 21.47 11.31
CA TRP A 61 12.64 21.80 11.61
C TRP A 61 12.81 23.27 11.95
N GLN A 62 12.20 24.21 11.23
CA GLN A 62 12.24 25.63 11.59
C GLN A 62 11.73 25.88 13.01
N GLN A 63 10.65 25.21 13.41
CA GLN A 63 10.06 25.38 14.74
C GLN A 63 10.86 24.70 15.85
N ASN A 64 11.51 23.56 15.57
CA ASN A 64 12.12 22.71 16.62
C ASN A 64 13.66 22.72 16.62
N LYS A 65 14.32 23.32 15.63
CA LYS A 65 15.79 23.34 15.49
C LYS A 65 16.51 23.87 16.74
N HIS A 66 15.93 24.87 17.41
CA HIS A 66 16.47 25.45 18.66
C HIS A 66 16.57 24.43 19.82
N ARG A 67 15.85 23.29 19.74
CA ARG A 67 15.89 22.22 20.73
C ARG A 67 17.02 21.23 20.50
N PHE A 68 17.57 21.20 19.27
CA PHE A 68 18.54 20.20 18.82
C PHE A 68 19.89 20.78 18.45
N ILE A 69 19.96 22.09 18.16
CA ILE A 69 21.20 22.82 17.95
C ILE A 69 21.29 23.87 19.04
N LYS A 70 22.22 23.67 19.98
CA LYS A 70 22.64 24.72 20.92
C LYS A 70 23.59 25.65 20.14
N GLU A 71 23.25 26.93 20.07
CA GLU A 71 24.19 27.97 19.64
C GLU A 71 25.39 28.07 20.60
#